data_AF-A0A2I2FYS1-F1
#
_entry.id   AF-A0A2I2FYS1-F1
#
_cell.length_a   1.000
_cell.length_b   1.000
_cell.length_c   1.000
_cell.angle_alpha   90.00
_cell.angle_beta   90.00
_cell.angle_gamma   90.00
#
_symmetry.space_group_name_H-M   'P 1'
#
loop_
_entity.id
_entity.type
_entity.pdbx_description
1 polymer ?
#
loop_
_entity_poly.entity_id
_entity_poly.type
_entity_poly.pdbx_seq_one_letter_code
_entity_poly.pdbx_strand_id
1 'polypeptide(L)'
;MSAELKAVSTPLLDGHQDDNAFEGYRWSYFSSLQEGSPLQQRAQSFLDSVNWDRLLTYAASLRNHPSCILLPEIGLGYNHMVRIVEFPDKVRWLARLRLSSVSPSANISEHSQMECEYYTIRLVQEASEIPVPRIHDFMNCSVSQIGADLMLMDCLRGNAGIDLNMDIPLHHKGSVLSRMAEIHSEISRILLPQIGTISGINDDGTYRQGPIPGLGGPFDTAADFYKAWASKVEFGLSADQLKEATGQFADEISVAIIDFKKMLYEKSASLSIRNEGPFPLCHGDFGHNNMIFSDNYHILGVIDWEGAFAAPWEISGEFPLTLSIVPPAMDVPWNYDAHGLPKDPQSRQKLADREEYIALVEEKEREAVLPRGHKLSSALRDSDRQYLATAMSLFQIGKPGWYSKVLGS
;
A
#
# COMPACT_ATOMS: atom_id res chain seq x y z
N MET A 1 6.73 -8.93 72.34
CA MET A 1 5.77 -9.34 71.28
C MET A 1 5.78 -8.25 70.22
N SER A 2 6.62 -8.43 69.20
CA SER A 2 6.68 -7.57 68.01
C SER A 2 6.44 -8.47 66.81
N ALA A 3 5.45 -8.12 65.98
CA ALA A 3 5.06 -8.88 64.81
C ALA A 3 5.80 -8.32 63.58
N GLU A 4 6.65 -9.14 62.97
CA GLU A 4 7.26 -8.87 61.67
C GLU A 4 6.50 -9.62 60.57
N LEU A 5 6.13 -8.86 59.54
CA LEU A 5 5.47 -9.29 58.32
C LEU A 5 6.43 -10.12 57.46
N LYS A 6 6.02 -11.32 57.05
CA LYS A 6 6.71 -12.11 56.03
C LYS A 6 6.32 -11.63 54.63
N ALA A 7 7.32 -11.15 53.87
CA ALA A 7 7.22 -10.96 52.43
C ALA A 7 7.13 -12.32 51.72
N VAL A 8 6.16 -12.44 50.81
CA VAL A 8 6.03 -13.56 49.88
C VAL A 8 6.81 -13.19 48.63
N SER A 9 7.86 -13.94 48.31
CA SER A 9 8.65 -13.81 47.09
C SER A 9 7.91 -14.43 45.91
N THR A 10 7.50 -13.62 44.95
CA THR A 10 7.08 -14.06 43.62
C THR A 10 8.33 -14.36 42.78
N PRO A 11 8.43 -15.49 42.07
CA PRO A 11 9.58 -15.74 41.20
C PRO A 11 9.51 -14.82 39.97
N LEU A 12 10.59 -14.07 39.75
CA LEU A 12 10.86 -13.38 38.49
C LEU A 12 10.99 -14.43 37.38
N LEU A 13 10.04 -14.42 36.44
CA LEU A 13 10.21 -15.04 35.14
C LEU A 13 11.05 -14.06 34.30
N ASP A 14 12.37 -14.15 34.45
CA ASP A 14 13.31 -13.60 33.47
C ASP A 14 13.24 -14.47 32.21
N GLY A 15 12.33 -14.11 31.32
CA GLY A 15 12.32 -14.54 29.94
C GLY A 15 12.68 -13.35 29.06
N HIS A 16 13.95 -12.95 29.03
CA HIS A 16 14.46 -12.20 27.89
C HIS A 16 14.40 -13.14 26.68
N GLN A 17 13.28 -13.14 25.96
CA GLN A 17 13.27 -13.58 24.57
C GLN A 17 14.27 -12.69 23.83
N ASP A 18 15.25 -13.34 23.22
CA ASP A 18 16.24 -12.67 22.40
C ASP A 18 15.50 -12.05 21.21
N ASP A 19 15.22 -10.74 21.26
CA ASP A 19 14.58 -9.96 20.18
C ASP A 19 15.36 -10.04 18.85
N ASN A 20 16.53 -10.70 18.83
CA ASN A 20 17.36 -10.92 17.64
C ASN A 20 17.19 -12.29 16.95
N ALA A 21 16.37 -13.20 17.48
CA ALA A 21 16.17 -14.49 16.82
C ALA A 21 15.24 -14.33 15.60
N PHE A 22 15.83 -14.00 14.43
CA PHE A 22 15.14 -13.99 13.15
C PHE A 22 15.06 -15.41 12.56
N GLU A 23 13.87 -15.99 12.46
CA GLU A 23 13.60 -17.35 11.99
C GLU A 23 13.91 -17.56 10.48
N GLY A 24 14.07 -16.47 9.73
CA GLY A 24 14.38 -16.48 8.30
C GLY A 24 13.26 -15.93 7.43
N TYR A 25 13.58 -15.73 6.15
CA TYR A 25 12.63 -15.22 5.17
C TYR A 25 11.67 -16.32 4.71
N ARG A 26 10.39 -15.98 4.59
CA ARG A 26 9.29 -16.88 4.22
C ARG A 26 8.84 -16.68 2.76
N TRP A 27 9.74 -16.21 1.90
CA TRP A 27 9.50 -15.92 0.48
C TRP A 27 9.32 -17.20 -0.33
N SER A 28 8.10 -17.74 -0.30
CA SER A 28 7.76 -19.01 -0.95
C SER A 28 7.00 -18.81 -2.27
N TYR A 29 6.53 -17.60 -2.56
CA TYR A 29 5.62 -17.35 -3.68
C TYR A 29 6.19 -17.79 -5.02
N PHE A 30 7.44 -17.42 -5.33
CA PHE A 30 8.12 -17.83 -6.57
C PHE A 30 8.13 -19.34 -6.76
N SER A 31 8.49 -20.09 -5.71
CA SER A 31 8.54 -21.57 -5.75
C SER A 31 7.15 -22.23 -5.76
N SER A 32 6.12 -21.53 -5.31
CA SER A 32 4.74 -22.03 -5.25
C SER A 32 3.96 -21.87 -6.56
N LEU A 33 4.50 -21.11 -7.52
CA LEU A 33 3.82 -20.86 -8.79
C LEU A 33 3.58 -22.15 -9.56
N GLN A 34 2.38 -22.27 -10.13
CA GLN A 34 2.04 -23.40 -10.98
C GLN A 34 2.98 -23.46 -12.19
N GLU A 35 3.57 -24.62 -12.42
CA GLU A 35 4.46 -24.88 -13.55
C GLU A 35 3.75 -24.58 -14.87
N GLY A 36 4.41 -23.81 -15.73
CA GLY A 36 3.88 -23.40 -17.03
C GLY A 36 2.85 -22.28 -16.97
N SER A 37 2.50 -21.74 -15.80
CA SER A 37 1.66 -20.55 -15.71
C SER A 37 2.35 -19.33 -16.36
N PRO A 38 1.59 -18.38 -16.94
CA PRO A 38 2.18 -17.19 -17.56
C PRO A 38 3.08 -16.39 -16.61
N LEU A 39 2.72 -16.31 -15.32
CA LEU A 39 3.51 -15.62 -14.31
C LEU A 39 4.83 -16.36 -14.01
N GLN A 40 4.80 -17.68 -13.92
CA GLN A 40 6.02 -18.48 -13.72
C GLN A 40 6.98 -18.35 -14.89
N GLN A 41 6.47 -18.41 -16.12
CA GLN A 41 7.28 -18.23 -17.33
C GLN A 41 7.87 -16.81 -17.41
N ARG A 42 7.07 -15.78 -17.08
CA ARG A 42 7.54 -14.38 -17.02
C ARG A 42 8.66 -14.21 -15.98
N ALA A 43 8.46 -14.75 -14.77
CA ALA A 43 9.44 -14.64 -13.70
C ALA A 43 10.74 -15.40 -14.02
N GLN A 44 10.65 -16.59 -14.60
CA GLN A 44 11.82 -17.38 -14.99
C GLN A 44 12.59 -16.71 -16.14
N SER A 45 11.90 -16.26 -17.18
CA SER A 45 12.52 -15.56 -18.30
C SER A 45 13.25 -14.29 -17.85
N PHE A 46 12.67 -13.58 -16.88
CA PHE A 46 13.29 -12.41 -16.27
C PHE A 46 14.51 -12.78 -15.43
N LEU A 47 14.43 -13.82 -14.60
CA LEU A 47 15.56 -14.33 -13.81
C LEU A 47 16.76 -14.65 -14.70
N ASP A 48 16.50 -15.26 -15.87
CA ASP A 48 17.52 -15.66 -16.84
C ASP A 48 18.08 -14.46 -17.64
N SER A 49 17.32 -13.38 -17.78
CA SER A 49 17.76 -12.20 -18.56
C SER A 49 18.62 -11.21 -17.77
N VAL A 50 18.55 -11.23 -16.44
CA VAL A 50 19.30 -10.30 -15.57
C VAL A 50 20.78 -10.70 -15.48
N ASN A 51 21.67 -9.72 -15.65
CA ASN A 51 23.10 -9.91 -15.43
C ASN A 51 23.45 -9.77 -13.94
N TRP A 52 23.33 -10.88 -13.22
CA TRP A 52 23.58 -10.96 -11.77
C TRP A 52 25.02 -10.64 -11.37
N ASP A 53 26.01 -11.03 -12.18
CA ASP A 53 27.43 -10.74 -11.89
C ASP A 53 27.71 -9.24 -11.91
N ARG A 54 27.09 -8.51 -12.86
CA ARG A 54 27.20 -7.05 -12.91
C ARG A 54 26.48 -6.39 -11.74
N LEU A 55 25.32 -6.90 -11.33
CA LEU A 55 24.63 -6.41 -10.13
C LEU A 55 25.49 -6.59 -8.88
N LEU A 56 26.10 -7.76 -8.69
CA LEU A 56 26.98 -8.03 -7.55
C LEU A 56 28.24 -7.15 -7.56
N THR A 57 28.86 -6.99 -8.73
CA THR A 57 30.00 -6.09 -8.91
C THR A 57 29.63 -4.65 -8.55
N TYR A 58 28.45 -4.21 -9.00
CA TYR A 58 27.92 -2.89 -8.71
C TYR A 58 27.68 -2.67 -7.22
N ALA A 59 26.93 -3.57 -6.57
CA ALA A 59 26.62 -3.49 -5.15
C ALA A 59 27.89 -3.55 -4.27
N ALA A 60 28.86 -4.40 -4.61
CA ALA A 60 30.15 -4.47 -3.93
C ALA A 60 30.91 -3.14 -4.03
N SER A 61 31.00 -2.58 -5.24
CA SER A 61 31.65 -1.28 -5.48
C SER A 61 30.95 -0.16 -4.70
N LEU A 62 29.62 -0.08 -4.76
CA LEU A 62 28.83 0.95 -4.09
C LEU A 62 29.04 0.93 -2.56
N ARG A 63 29.21 -0.25 -1.97
CA ARG A 63 29.43 -0.43 -0.53
C ARG A 63 30.91 -0.43 -0.13
N ASN A 64 31.84 -0.19 -1.06
CA ASN A 64 33.29 -0.26 -0.83
C ASN A 64 33.75 -1.62 -0.25
N HIS A 65 33.17 -2.71 -0.73
CA HIS A 65 33.54 -4.08 -0.37
C HIS A 65 34.16 -4.82 -1.57
N PRO A 66 35.02 -5.83 -1.34
CA PRO A 66 35.68 -6.56 -2.42
C PRO A 66 34.71 -7.46 -3.22
N SER A 67 33.65 -7.93 -2.57
CA SER A 67 32.65 -8.81 -3.17
C SER A 67 31.37 -8.84 -2.34
N CYS A 68 30.32 -9.42 -2.92
CA CYS A 68 29.09 -9.82 -2.24
C CYS A 68 28.51 -11.04 -2.95
N ILE A 69 27.54 -11.71 -2.32
CA ILE A 69 26.89 -12.91 -2.86
C ILE A 69 25.39 -12.72 -2.93
N LEU A 70 24.72 -13.44 -3.82
CA LEU A 70 23.27 -13.60 -3.78
C LEU A 70 22.89 -14.75 -2.87
N LEU A 71 21.91 -14.53 -2.00
CA LEU A 71 21.27 -15.61 -1.25
C LEU A 71 20.21 -16.32 -2.11
N PRO A 72 19.84 -17.58 -1.80
CA PRO A 72 18.93 -18.37 -2.63
C PRO A 72 17.49 -17.85 -2.63
N GLU A 73 17.10 -17.04 -1.65
CA GLU A 73 15.75 -16.51 -1.51
C GLU A 73 15.39 -15.59 -2.70
N ILE A 74 14.17 -15.79 -3.21
CA ILE A 74 13.58 -15.00 -4.29
C ILE A 74 12.21 -14.54 -3.82
N GLY A 75 12.08 -13.25 -3.56
CA GLY A 75 10.77 -12.64 -3.39
C GLY A 75 10.23 -12.25 -4.75
N LEU A 76 8.93 -12.45 -4.96
CA LEU A 76 8.25 -12.13 -6.21
C LEU A 76 6.94 -11.44 -5.90
N GLY A 77 6.73 -10.27 -6.49
CA GLY A 77 5.44 -9.61 -6.58
C GLY A 77 4.93 -9.62 -8.03
N TYR A 78 3.85 -8.89 -8.30
CA TYR A 78 3.29 -8.82 -9.66
C TYR A 78 4.23 -8.08 -10.63
N ASN A 79 4.84 -6.99 -10.19
CA ASN A 79 5.71 -6.14 -11.02
C ASN A 79 7.20 -6.27 -10.70
N HIS A 80 7.55 -6.86 -9.55
CA HIS A 80 8.90 -6.81 -9.01
C HIS A 80 9.42 -8.19 -8.59
N MET A 81 10.72 -8.41 -8.80
CA MET A 81 11.48 -9.52 -8.24
C MET A 81 12.49 -8.93 -7.27
N VAL A 82 12.63 -9.53 -6.11
CA VAL A 82 13.60 -9.11 -5.10
C VAL A 82 14.58 -10.24 -4.78
N ARG A 83 15.86 -9.87 -4.64
CA ARG A 83 16.95 -10.77 -4.25
C ARG A 83 17.76 -10.18 -3.12
N ILE A 84 18.29 -11.04 -2.25
CA ILE A 84 19.14 -10.60 -1.14
C ILE A 84 20.60 -10.65 -1.59
N VAL A 85 21.29 -9.52 -1.44
CA VAL A 85 22.72 -9.36 -1.59
C VAL A 85 23.35 -9.36 -0.19
N GLU A 86 24.14 -10.39 0.14
CA GLU A 86 24.88 -10.48 1.41
C GLU A 86 26.35 -10.13 1.22
N PHE A 87 26.86 -9.24 2.07
CA PHE A 87 28.26 -8.83 2.10
C PHE A 87 29.08 -9.65 3.11
N PRO A 88 30.43 -9.63 3.03
CA PRO A 88 31.30 -10.38 3.95
C PRO A 88 31.08 -10.07 5.44
N ASP A 89 30.65 -8.85 5.76
CA ASP A 89 30.34 -8.39 7.12
C ASP A 89 28.90 -8.70 7.57
N LYS A 90 28.17 -9.55 6.82
CA LYS A 90 26.80 -10.02 7.12
C LYS A 90 25.71 -8.95 7.05
N VAL A 91 26.05 -7.74 6.58
CA VAL A 91 25.04 -6.78 6.14
C VAL A 91 24.35 -7.31 4.88
N ARG A 92 23.05 -7.07 4.76
CA ARG A 92 22.22 -7.52 3.66
C ARG A 92 21.55 -6.31 3.01
N TRP A 93 21.65 -6.23 1.69
CA TRP A 93 20.85 -5.35 0.86
C TRP A 93 19.82 -6.14 0.09
N LEU A 94 18.69 -5.50 -0.19
CA LEU A 94 17.67 -5.99 -1.08
C LEU A 94 17.91 -5.35 -2.45
N ALA A 95 18.06 -6.19 -3.47
CA ALA A 95 17.99 -5.77 -4.86
C ALA A 95 16.56 -5.96 -5.34
N ARG A 96 15.82 -4.86 -5.52
CA ARG A 96 14.48 -4.86 -6.12
C ARG A 96 14.59 -4.52 -7.59
N LEU A 97 14.13 -5.43 -8.44
CA LEU A 97 14.17 -5.28 -9.89
C LEU A 97 12.78 -5.32 -10.49
N ARG A 98 12.54 -4.45 -11.47
CA ARG A 98 11.26 -4.42 -12.19
C ARG A 98 11.23 -5.50 -13.27
N LEU A 99 10.22 -6.36 -13.23
CA LEU A 99 9.99 -7.37 -14.27
C LEU A 99 9.67 -6.66 -15.59
N SER A 100 10.16 -7.22 -16.70
CA SER A 100 9.76 -6.82 -18.04
C SER A 100 8.23 -6.81 -18.18
N SER A 101 7.70 -5.75 -18.81
CA SER A 101 6.27 -5.65 -19.11
C SER A 101 5.83 -6.82 -19.98
N VAL A 102 4.66 -7.38 -19.69
CA VAL A 102 4.01 -8.42 -20.52
C VAL A 102 3.59 -7.85 -21.88
N SER A 103 3.39 -6.53 -21.98
CA SER A 103 3.07 -5.85 -23.22
C SER A 103 4.18 -4.86 -23.63
N PRO A 104 4.81 -5.05 -24.80
CA PRO A 104 5.78 -4.11 -25.37
C PRO A 104 5.21 -2.72 -25.73
N SER A 105 3.88 -2.57 -25.70
CA SER A 105 3.16 -1.36 -26.14
C SER A 105 2.70 -0.44 -25.00
N ALA A 106 3.04 -0.75 -23.74
CA ALA A 106 2.77 0.17 -22.63
C ALA A 106 3.62 1.43 -22.84
N ASN A 107 2.96 2.54 -23.18
CA ASN A 107 3.58 3.84 -23.35
C ASN A 107 4.59 4.08 -22.22
N ILE A 108 5.84 4.32 -22.59
CA ILE A 108 6.88 4.76 -21.68
C ILE A 108 6.41 6.11 -21.14
N SER A 109 5.85 6.14 -19.93
CA SER A 109 5.70 7.40 -19.20
C SER A 109 7.10 8.03 -19.10
N GLU A 110 7.18 9.37 -19.18
CA GLU A 110 8.47 10.09 -19.12
C GLU A 110 9.32 9.67 -17.91
N HIS A 111 8.68 9.19 -16.85
CA HIS A 111 9.29 8.58 -15.66
C HIS A 111 8.84 7.13 -15.49
N SER A 112 9.74 6.21 -15.13
CA SER A 112 9.35 4.83 -14.78
C SER A 112 8.64 4.81 -13.42
N GLN A 113 7.70 3.89 -13.16
CA GLN A 113 7.04 3.88 -11.84
C GLN A 113 8.02 3.57 -10.70
N MET A 114 9.13 2.88 -10.98
CA MET A 114 10.17 2.63 -9.97
C MET A 114 10.94 3.92 -9.62
N GLU A 115 11.11 4.84 -10.58
CA GLU A 115 11.63 6.17 -10.30
C GLU A 115 10.66 6.99 -9.44
N CYS A 116 9.36 6.91 -9.70
CA CYS A 116 8.37 7.58 -8.85
C CYS A 116 8.36 7.01 -7.42
N GLU A 117 8.48 5.70 -7.30
CA GLU A 117 8.63 5.02 -6.01
C GLU A 117 9.91 5.48 -5.28
N TYR A 118 11.04 5.59 -5.97
CA TYR A 118 12.29 6.10 -5.42
C TYR A 118 12.12 7.49 -4.77
N TYR A 119 11.55 8.44 -5.51
CA TYR A 119 11.33 9.79 -4.98
C TYR A 119 10.29 9.81 -3.86
N THR A 120 9.28 8.94 -3.91
CA THR A 120 8.30 8.82 -2.83
C THR A 120 8.94 8.34 -1.53
N ILE A 121 9.76 7.28 -1.58
CA ILE A 121 10.45 6.77 -0.39
C ILE A 121 11.38 7.84 0.19
N ARG A 122 12.09 8.59 -0.67
CA ARG A 122 12.92 9.73 -0.25
C ARG A 122 12.09 10.80 0.48
N LEU A 123 10.95 11.19 -0.08
CA LEU A 123 10.04 12.15 0.55
C LEU A 123 9.58 11.67 1.92
N VAL A 124 9.19 10.40 2.02
CA VAL A 124 8.74 9.81 3.29
C VAL A 124 9.85 9.80 4.34
N GLN A 125 11.09 9.46 3.95
CA GLN A 125 12.27 9.49 4.83
C GLN A 125 12.58 10.89 5.36
N GLU A 126 12.37 11.91 4.54
CA GLU A 126 12.70 13.30 4.89
C GLU A 126 11.59 13.98 5.69
N ALA A 127 10.33 13.60 5.46
CA ALA A 127 9.15 14.28 6.00
C ALA A 127 8.49 13.56 7.19
N SER A 128 8.94 12.36 7.58
CA SER A 128 8.29 11.55 8.61
C SER A 128 9.24 10.61 9.35
N GLU A 129 8.76 10.02 10.45
CA GLU A 129 9.45 8.97 11.21
C GLU A 129 8.97 7.56 10.81
N ILE A 130 8.28 7.46 9.66
CA ILE A 130 7.79 6.18 9.15
C ILE A 130 9.00 5.31 8.83
N PRO A 131 9.05 4.06 9.35
CA PRO A 131 10.13 3.15 9.02
C PRO A 131 9.95 2.74 7.56
N VAL A 132 10.83 3.21 6.70
CA VAL A 132 10.95 2.75 5.30
C VAL A 132 12.40 2.34 5.06
N PRO A 133 12.66 1.28 4.27
CA PRO A 133 14.04 0.83 4.08
C PRO A 133 14.89 1.91 3.41
N ARG A 134 16.12 2.11 3.90
CA ARG A 134 17.02 3.08 3.31
C ARG A 134 17.36 2.69 1.89
N ILE A 135 17.27 3.63 0.95
CA ILE A 135 17.74 3.41 -0.41
C ILE A 135 19.22 3.75 -0.47
N HIS A 136 20.02 2.81 -0.97
CA HIS A 136 21.44 3.01 -1.24
C HIS A 136 21.66 3.60 -2.62
N ASP A 137 20.91 3.11 -3.61
CA ASP A 137 20.96 3.64 -4.97
C ASP A 137 19.79 3.18 -5.83
N PHE A 138 19.54 3.90 -6.93
CA PHE A 138 18.56 3.59 -7.95
C PHE A 138 19.16 3.74 -9.35
N MET A 139 18.89 2.78 -10.23
CA MET A 139 19.38 2.77 -11.61
C MET A 139 18.29 2.34 -12.58
N ASN A 140 18.08 3.14 -13.63
CA ASN A 140 17.19 2.80 -14.72
C ASN A 140 17.84 1.79 -15.68
N CYS A 141 17.05 0.90 -16.28
CA CYS A 141 17.50 -0.12 -17.22
C CYS A 141 18.27 0.44 -18.42
N SER A 142 17.93 1.65 -18.88
CA SER A 142 18.60 2.35 -19.98
C SER A 142 20.06 2.69 -19.68
N VAL A 143 20.40 2.84 -18.40
CA VAL A 143 21.75 3.10 -17.90
C VAL A 143 22.41 1.81 -17.42
N SER A 144 21.60 0.88 -16.90
CA SER A 144 22.09 -0.34 -16.32
C SER A 144 22.61 -1.30 -17.40
N GLN A 145 23.82 -1.79 -17.17
CA GLN A 145 24.33 -2.98 -17.83
C GLN A 145 23.78 -4.29 -17.23
N ILE A 146 22.79 -4.17 -16.33
CA ILE A 146 22.18 -5.24 -15.52
C ILE A 146 20.96 -5.84 -16.24
N GLY A 147 20.29 -5.05 -17.08
CA GLY A 147 19.14 -5.49 -17.89
C GLY A 147 17.77 -5.26 -17.27
N ALA A 148 17.67 -4.48 -16.18
CA ALA A 148 16.41 -4.11 -15.54
C ALA A 148 16.56 -2.80 -14.74
N ASP A 149 15.45 -2.13 -14.44
CA ASP A 149 15.43 -1.08 -13.43
C ASP A 149 15.75 -1.74 -12.07
N LEU A 150 16.65 -1.13 -11.31
CA LEU A 150 17.17 -1.65 -10.04
C LEU A 150 17.08 -0.59 -8.95
N MET A 151 16.57 -0.99 -7.80
CA MET A 151 16.71 -0.26 -6.54
C MET A 151 17.47 -1.14 -5.53
N LEU A 152 18.58 -0.63 -5.00
CA LEU A 152 19.33 -1.25 -3.91
C LEU A 152 18.93 -0.56 -2.60
N MET A 153 18.45 -1.33 -1.63
CA MET A 153 17.93 -0.81 -0.36
C MET A 153 18.26 -1.73 0.82
N ASP A 154 18.05 -1.26 2.05
CA ASP A 154 18.21 -2.10 3.25
C ASP A 154 17.34 -3.36 3.15
N CYS A 155 17.90 -4.52 3.51
CA CYS A 155 17.13 -5.75 3.66
C CYS A 155 16.68 -5.90 5.11
N LEU A 156 15.41 -5.61 5.37
CA LEU A 156 14.81 -5.76 6.70
C LEU A 156 14.74 -7.25 7.09
N ARG A 157 15.10 -7.57 8.33
CA ARG A 157 15.05 -8.94 8.88
C ARG A 157 13.65 -9.26 9.40
N GLY A 158 12.73 -9.44 8.46
CA GLY A 158 11.34 -9.73 8.73
C GLY A 158 10.62 -10.25 7.50
N ASN A 159 9.32 -10.46 7.64
CA ASN A 159 8.45 -10.99 6.58
C ASN A 159 7.28 -10.06 6.33
N ALA A 160 6.90 -9.89 5.06
CA ALA A 160 5.73 -9.08 4.71
C ALA A 160 4.45 -9.79 5.16
N GLY A 161 3.38 -9.06 5.47
CA GLY A 161 2.09 -9.69 5.83
C GLY A 161 1.57 -10.65 4.76
N ILE A 162 1.87 -10.39 3.49
CA ILE A 162 1.54 -11.31 2.38
C ILE A 162 2.28 -12.65 2.47
N ASP A 163 3.52 -12.66 2.97
CA ASP A 163 4.29 -13.88 3.25
C ASP A 163 3.85 -14.59 4.54
N LEU A 164 3.03 -13.90 5.36
CA LEU A 164 2.49 -14.39 6.63
C LEU A 164 1.01 -14.81 6.50
N ASN A 165 0.59 -15.20 5.30
CA ASN A 165 -0.78 -15.63 4.98
C ASN A 165 -1.87 -14.57 5.24
N MET A 166 -1.50 -13.28 5.26
CA MET A 166 -2.43 -12.19 5.54
C MET A 166 -3.15 -12.32 6.90
N ASP A 167 -2.51 -12.99 7.86
CA ASP A 167 -3.05 -13.21 9.20
C ASP A 167 -2.22 -12.45 10.25
N ILE A 168 -2.92 -11.78 11.16
CA ILE A 168 -2.32 -11.13 12.33
C ILE A 168 -2.88 -11.84 13.55
N PRO A 169 -2.04 -12.53 14.35
CA PRO A 169 -2.48 -13.21 15.54
C PRO A 169 -3.26 -12.28 16.46
N LEU A 170 -4.38 -12.76 17.00
CA LEU A 170 -5.33 -11.93 17.75
C LEU A 170 -4.68 -11.13 18.90
N HIS A 171 -3.68 -11.71 19.57
CA HIS A 171 -2.97 -11.06 20.68
C HIS A 171 -2.05 -9.90 20.22
N HIS A 172 -1.64 -9.87 18.95
CA HIS A 172 -0.87 -8.78 18.35
C HIS A 172 -1.75 -7.74 17.63
N LYS A 173 -3.03 -8.05 17.38
CA LYS A 173 -3.93 -7.20 16.60
C LYS A 173 -3.97 -5.75 17.10
N GLY A 174 -4.14 -5.54 18.42
CA GLY A 174 -4.21 -4.21 19.00
C GLY A 174 -2.92 -3.39 18.82
N SER A 175 -1.75 -4.00 19.08
CA SER A 175 -0.46 -3.32 18.90
C SER A 175 -0.16 -3.01 17.43
N VAL A 176 -0.50 -3.93 16.53
CA VAL A 176 -0.36 -3.71 15.08
C VAL A 176 -1.27 -2.59 14.62
N LEU A 177 -2.58 -2.62 14.96
CA LEU A 177 -3.51 -1.55 14.59
C LEU A 177 -3.08 -0.18 15.14
N SER A 178 -2.61 -0.12 16.38
CA SER A 178 -2.07 1.12 16.97
C SER A 178 -0.89 1.67 16.17
N ARG A 179 0.08 0.83 15.81
CA ARG A 179 1.24 1.27 15.02
C ARG A 179 0.86 1.61 13.58
N MET A 180 -0.11 0.92 13.00
CA MET A 180 -0.68 1.26 11.69
C MET A 180 -1.39 2.62 11.71
N ALA A 181 -2.14 2.93 12.78
CA ALA A 181 -2.81 4.21 12.94
C ALA A 181 -1.82 5.37 13.04
N GLU A 182 -0.72 5.16 13.76
CA GLU A 182 0.39 6.11 13.83
C GLU A 182 0.99 6.37 12.44
N ILE A 183 1.42 5.33 11.73
CA ILE A 183 1.98 5.42 10.38
C ILE A 183 1.02 6.12 9.43
N HIS A 184 -0.26 5.75 9.44
CA HIS A 184 -1.27 6.36 8.56
C HIS A 184 -1.44 7.85 8.86
N SER A 185 -1.45 8.23 10.14
CA SER A 185 -1.42 9.64 10.55
C SER A 185 -0.17 10.35 10.04
N GLU A 186 1.01 9.73 10.11
CA GLU A 186 2.26 10.28 9.57
C GLU A 186 2.18 10.52 8.06
N ILE A 187 1.69 9.54 7.29
CA ILE A 187 1.53 9.65 5.83
C ILE A 187 0.62 10.85 5.50
N SER A 188 -0.51 10.98 6.20
CA SER A 188 -1.47 12.06 5.97
C SER A 188 -0.93 13.47 6.25
N ARG A 189 0.20 13.58 6.95
CA ARG A 189 0.87 14.85 7.26
C ARG A 189 1.85 15.29 6.17
N ILE A 190 2.19 14.39 5.23
CA ILE A 190 3.01 14.72 4.08
C ILE A 190 2.09 15.39 3.04
N LEU A 191 2.13 16.72 3.00
CA LEU A 191 1.19 17.54 2.23
C LEU A 191 1.85 18.11 0.98
N LEU A 192 1.19 17.93 -0.17
CA LEU A 192 1.69 18.29 -1.50
C LEU A 192 0.72 19.25 -2.20
N PRO A 193 1.21 20.15 -3.08
CA PRO A 193 0.38 21.21 -3.65
C PRO A 193 -0.58 20.72 -4.74
N GLN A 194 -0.28 19.61 -5.42
CA GLN A 194 -1.07 19.06 -6.51
C GLN A 194 -1.30 17.56 -6.30
N ILE A 195 -2.38 17.02 -6.88
CA ILE A 195 -2.69 15.59 -6.90
C ILE A 195 -1.87 14.93 -8.02
N GLY A 196 -1.03 13.96 -7.68
CA GLY A 196 -0.10 13.36 -8.65
C GLY A 196 0.93 12.43 -8.02
N THR A 197 1.64 11.69 -8.86
CA THR A 197 2.79 10.86 -8.46
C THR A 197 3.96 11.75 -8.03
N ILE A 198 4.89 11.23 -7.24
CA ILE A 198 6.14 11.96 -6.92
C ILE A 198 7.17 11.61 -7.98
N SER A 199 7.40 12.51 -8.94
CA SER A 199 8.14 12.21 -10.18
C SER A 199 9.54 12.81 -10.24
N GLY A 200 9.99 13.46 -9.16
CA GLY A 200 11.31 14.09 -9.12
C GLY A 200 11.43 15.18 -8.07
N ILE A 201 12.47 15.99 -8.22
CA ILE A 201 12.74 17.18 -7.42
C ILE A 201 12.87 18.37 -8.39
N ASN A 202 12.23 19.47 -8.05
CA ASN A 202 12.31 20.74 -8.78
C ASN A 202 13.64 21.47 -8.49
N ASP A 203 13.98 22.48 -9.29
CA ASP A 203 15.20 23.28 -9.11
C ASP A 203 15.27 23.99 -7.74
N ASP A 204 14.11 24.24 -7.11
CA ASP A 204 14.01 24.84 -5.78
C ASP A 204 14.12 23.83 -4.62
N GLY A 205 14.33 22.54 -4.93
CA GLY A 205 14.45 21.46 -3.96
C GLY A 205 13.12 20.86 -3.51
N THR A 206 11.97 21.36 -3.98
CA THR A 206 10.66 20.77 -3.66
C THR A 206 10.40 19.51 -4.48
N TYR A 207 9.63 18.56 -3.95
CA TYR A 207 9.24 17.38 -4.70
C TYR A 207 8.26 17.74 -5.81
N ARG A 208 8.53 17.25 -7.02
CA ARG A 208 7.73 17.49 -8.23
C ARG A 208 6.60 16.47 -8.33
N GLN A 209 5.37 16.95 -8.50
CA GLN A 209 4.22 16.09 -8.79
C GLN A 209 4.12 15.83 -10.29
N GLY A 210 3.85 14.58 -10.67
CA GLY A 210 3.68 14.12 -12.04
C GLY A 210 2.31 13.48 -12.30
N PRO A 211 2.06 13.05 -13.55
CA PRO A 211 0.83 12.37 -13.91
C PRO A 211 0.68 11.02 -13.19
N ILE A 212 -0.56 10.67 -12.88
CA ILE A 212 -0.94 9.34 -12.41
C ILE A 212 -1.10 8.41 -13.63
N PRO A 213 -0.44 7.24 -13.68
CA PRO A 213 -0.53 6.31 -14.80
C PRO A 213 -1.99 5.96 -15.18
N GLY A 214 -2.32 6.05 -16.46
CA GLY A 214 -3.68 5.80 -16.97
C GLY A 214 -4.69 6.93 -16.72
N LEU A 215 -4.41 7.86 -15.81
CA LEU A 215 -5.33 8.92 -15.41
C LEU A 215 -4.88 10.32 -15.89
N GLY A 216 -3.59 10.62 -15.87
CA GLY A 216 -3.02 11.93 -16.20
C GLY A 216 -2.77 12.81 -14.97
N GLY A 217 -2.69 14.13 -15.18
CA GLY A 217 -2.32 15.10 -14.14
C GLY A 217 -0.89 15.66 -14.35
N PRO A 218 -0.27 16.25 -13.31
CA PRO A 218 -0.82 16.46 -11.97
C PRO A 218 -2.06 17.37 -12.00
N PHE A 219 -2.93 17.28 -10.99
CA PHE A 219 -4.16 18.07 -10.90
C PHE A 219 -4.07 19.11 -9.79
N ASP A 220 -4.46 20.34 -10.10
CA ASP A 220 -4.54 21.43 -9.12
C ASP A 220 -5.73 21.27 -8.17
N THR A 221 -6.77 20.54 -8.59
CA THR A 221 -7.99 20.38 -7.80
C THR A 221 -8.48 18.94 -7.70
N ALA A 222 -9.13 18.62 -6.58
CA ALA A 222 -9.81 17.33 -6.39
C ALA A 222 -10.94 17.13 -7.41
N ALA A 223 -11.67 18.20 -7.76
CA ALA A 223 -12.71 18.15 -8.79
C ALA A 223 -12.15 17.71 -10.15
N ASP A 224 -10.98 18.22 -10.54
CA ASP A 224 -10.36 17.82 -11.82
C ASP A 224 -9.86 16.37 -11.78
N PHE A 225 -9.34 15.92 -10.64
CA PHE A 225 -9.03 14.51 -10.40
C PHE A 225 -10.28 13.62 -10.57
N TYR A 226 -11.41 13.95 -9.92
CA TYR A 226 -12.63 13.16 -10.02
C TYR A 226 -13.23 13.16 -11.44
N LYS A 227 -13.19 14.30 -12.15
CA LYS A 227 -13.61 14.37 -13.55
C LYS A 227 -12.74 13.50 -14.45
N ALA A 228 -11.42 13.55 -14.25
CA ALA A 228 -10.48 12.71 -14.99
C ALA A 228 -10.75 11.23 -14.72
N TRP A 229 -10.97 10.86 -13.45
CA TRP A 229 -11.26 9.49 -13.05
C TRP A 229 -12.56 9.00 -13.70
N ALA A 230 -13.64 9.78 -13.57
CA ALA A 230 -14.93 9.49 -14.16
C ALA A 230 -14.88 9.36 -15.70
N SER A 231 -13.94 10.04 -16.36
CA SER A 231 -13.83 10.02 -17.82
C SER A 231 -12.95 8.89 -18.33
N LYS A 232 -11.88 8.53 -17.60
CA LYS A 232 -10.80 7.67 -18.13
C LYS A 232 -10.73 6.28 -17.52
N VAL A 233 -11.24 6.10 -16.29
CA VAL A 233 -11.16 4.80 -15.62
C VAL A 233 -12.27 3.90 -16.12
N GLU A 234 -11.87 2.73 -16.62
CA GLU A 234 -12.78 1.68 -17.06
C GLU A 234 -13.02 0.66 -15.95
N PHE A 235 -14.17 0.01 -16.02
CA PHE A 235 -14.52 -1.04 -15.07
C PHE A 235 -13.64 -2.27 -15.32
N GLY A 236 -13.14 -2.90 -14.25
CA GLY A 236 -12.13 -3.95 -14.37
C GLY A 236 -12.58 -5.24 -15.06
N LEU A 237 -13.88 -5.46 -15.27
CA LEU A 237 -14.43 -6.59 -16.03
C LEU A 237 -14.96 -6.16 -17.39
N SER A 238 -14.82 -7.03 -18.39
CA SER A 238 -15.53 -6.90 -19.65
C SER A 238 -17.05 -7.11 -19.46
N ALA A 239 -17.86 -6.68 -20.43
CA ALA A 239 -19.30 -6.89 -20.39
C ALA A 239 -19.69 -8.37 -20.28
N ASP A 240 -18.95 -9.27 -20.96
CA ASP A 240 -19.20 -10.71 -20.91
C ASP A 240 -18.84 -11.30 -19.54
N GLN A 241 -17.70 -10.90 -18.97
CA GLN A 241 -17.29 -11.31 -17.62
C GLN A 241 -18.25 -10.80 -16.55
N LEU A 242 -18.72 -9.56 -16.67
CA LEU A 242 -19.70 -9.00 -15.76
C LEU A 242 -21.02 -9.77 -15.84
N LYS A 243 -21.49 -10.08 -17.06
CA LYS A 243 -22.70 -10.86 -17.28
C LYS A 243 -22.59 -12.27 -16.69
N GLU A 244 -21.45 -12.92 -16.86
CA GLU A 244 -21.17 -14.22 -16.25
C GLU A 244 -21.19 -14.15 -14.71
N ALA A 245 -20.56 -13.12 -14.14
CA ALA A 245 -20.46 -12.95 -12.69
C ALA A 245 -21.79 -12.58 -12.01
N THR A 246 -22.71 -11.93 -12.73
CA THR A 246 -23.92 -11.31 -12.13
C THR A 246 -25.23 -11.96 -12.56
N GLY A 247 -25.24 -12.75 -13.63
CA GLY A 247 -26.41 -13.47 -14.12
C GLY A 247 -27.60 -12.54 -14.36
N GLN A 248 -28.69 -12.75 -13.63
CA GLN A 248 -29.93 -11.98 -13.80
C GLN A 248 -29.81 -10.50 -13.42
N PHE A 249 -28.77 -10.10 -12.68
CA PHE A 249 -28.54 -8.71 -12.26
C PHE A 249 -27.64 -7.92 -13.22
N ALA A 250 -27.20 -8.53 -14.33
CA ALA A 250 -26.22 -7.95 -15.24
C ALA A 250 -26.64 -6.58 -15.79
N ASP A 251 -27.87 -6.45 -16.26
CA ASP A 251 -28.37 -5.20 -16.84
C ASP A 251 -28.44 -4.08 -15.77
N GLU A 252 -28.96 -4.42 -14.59
CA GLU A 252 -29.09 -3.47 -13.48
C GLU A 252 -27.73 -2.98 -12.96
N ILE A 253 -26.77 -3.89 -12.78
CA ILE A 253 -25.42 -3.56 -12.33
C ILE A 253 -24.67 -2.76 -13.42
N SER A 254 -24.86 -3.09 -14.70
CA SER A 254 -24.27 -2.35 -15.81
C SER A 254 -24.74 -0.88 -15.82
N VAL A 255 -26.04 -0.65 -15.62
CA VAL A 255 -26.59 0.71 -15.48
C VAL A 255 -26.00 1.42 -14.26
N ALA A 256 -25.92 0.74 -13.11
CA ALA A 256 -25.37 1.31 -11.89
C ALA A 256 -23.88 1.73 -12.03
N ILE A 257 -23.08 0.98 -12.78
CA ILE A 257 -21.67 1.28 -13.09
C ILE A 257 -21.58 2.56 -13.95
N ILE A 258 -22.41 2.67 -15.00
CA ILE A 258 -22.43 3.84 -15.89
C ILE A 258 -22.88 5.08 -15.14
N ASP A 259 -23.97 4.98 -14.39
CA ASP A 259 -24.53 6.08 -13.62
C ASP A 259 -23.57 6.58 -12.54
N PHE A 260 -22.79 5.68 -11.92
CA PHE A 260 -21.76 6.08 -10.96
C PHE A 260 -20.71 7.01 -11.57
N LYS A 261 -20.14 6.65 -12.74
CA LYS A 261 -19.18 7.52 -13.45
C LYS A 261 -19.81 8.88 -13.77
N LYS A 262 -21.06 8.88 -14.26
CA LYS A 262 -21.79 10.11 -14.58
C LYS A 262 -21.99 11.00 -13.34
N MET A 263 -22.46 10.44 -12.23
CA MET A 263 -22.66 11.18 -10.99
C MET A 263 -21.34 11.69 -10.41
N LEU A 264 -20.27 10.91 -10.47
CA LEU A 264 -18.94 11.34 -10.03
C LEU A 264 -18.46 12.57 -10.81
N TYR A 265 -18.68 12.56 -12.13
CA TYR A 265 -18.35 13.71 -12.99
C TYR A 265 -19.19 14.94 -12.64
N GLU A 266 -20.52 14.79 -12.57
CA GLU A 266 -21.47 15.88 -12.33
C GLU A 266 -21.30 16.49 -10.93
N LYS A 267 -21.02 15.67 -9.91
CA LYS A 267 -20.86 16.10 -8.51
C LYS A 267 -19.42 16.46 -8.14
N SER A 268 -18.46 16.34 -9.07
CA SER A 268 -17.02 16.52 -8.80
C SER A 268 -16.64 17.76 -7.97
N ALA A 269 -17.33 18.88 -8.17
CA ALA A 269 -17.10 20.14 -7.45
C ALA A 269 -17.49 20.10 -5.96
N SER A 270 -18.32 19.14 -5.53
CA SER A 270 -18.80 19.01 -4.15
C SER A 270 -18.32 17.73 -3.46
N LEU A 271 -17.57 16.86 -4.14
CA LEU A 271 -17.10 15.60 -3.56
C LEU A 271 -16.00 15.79 -2.52
N SER A 272 -15.17 16.83 -2.71
CA SER A 272 -14.05 17.09 -1.81
C SER A 272 -14.33 18.25 -0.87
N ILE A 273 -13.97 18.06 0.39
CA ILE A 273 -13.94 19.14 1.39
C ILE A 273 -12.82 20.14 1.16
N ARG A 274 -11.79 19.74 0.39
CA ARG A 274 -10.58 20.52 0.18
C ARG A 274 -10.18 20.47 -1.28
N ASN A 275 -11.04 21.07 -2.10
CA ASN A 275 -10.88 21.04 -3.55
C ASN A 275 -9.52 21.57 -4.02
N GLU A 276 -8.95 22.57 -3.35
CA GLU A 276 -7.69 23.24 -3.75
C GLU A 276 -6.46 22.76 -2.93
N GLY A 277 -6.61 21.69 -2.15
CA GLY A 277 -5.52 21.14 -1.34
C GLY A 277 -5.07 22.04 -0.17
N PRO A 278 -3.84 21.84 0.35
CA PRO A 278 -2.91 20.78 -0.03
C PRO A 278 -3.46 19.37 0.18
N PHE A 279 -2.87 18.45 -0.58
CA PHE A 279 -3.27 17.05 -0.72
C PHE A 279 -2.31 16.13 0.04
N PRO A 280 -2.81 15.26 0.93
CA PRO A 280 -1.98 14.29 1.63
C PRO A 280 -1.42 13.23 0.67
N LEU A 281 -0.20 12.78 0.94
CA LEU A 281 0.32 11.57 0.35
C LEU A 281 -0.61 10.40 0.70
N CYS A 282 -0.81 9.51 -0.26
CA CYS A 282 -1.50 8.23 -0.10
C CYS A 282 -0.55 7.12 -0.54
N HIS A 283 -0.52 6.01 0.18
CA HIS A 283 0.30 4.84 -0.17
C HIS A 283 -0.25 4.10 -1.40
N GLY A 284 -1.57 4.14 -1.63
CA GLY A 284 -2.25 3.44 -2.72
C GLY A 284 -2.61 1.96 -2.45
N ASP A 285 -1.95 1.31 -1.50
CA ASP A 285 -2.25 -0.06 -1.04
C ASP A 285 -1.85 -0.22 0.43
N PHE A 286 -2.37 0.66 1.29
CA PHE A 286 -1.98 0.71 2.69
C PHE A 286 -2.58 -0.49 3.45
N GLY A 287 -1.72 -1.33 4.00
CA GLY A 287 -2.17 -2.50 4.76
C GLY A 287 -1.04 -3.40 5.20
N HIS A 288 -1.37 -4.37 6.06
CA HIS A 288 -0.43 -5.37 6.56
C HIS A 288 0.29 -6.16 5.45
N ASN A 289 -0.31 -6.33 4.27
CA ASN A 289 0.34 -6.90 3.07
C ASN A 289 1.67 -6.21 2.75
N ASN A 290 1.73 -4.89 2.95
CA ASN A 290 2.87 -4.04 2.61
C ASN A 290 3.65 -3.58 3.85
N MET A 291 3.52 -4.33 4.96
CA MET A 291 4.29 -4.11 6.19
C MET A 291 5.20 -5.30 6.46
N ILE A 292 6.47 -5.02 6.74
CA ILE A 292 7.43 -6.02 7.19
C ILE A 292 7.32 -6.17 8.70
N PHE A 293 7.10 -7.39 9.16
CA PHE A 293 7.00 -7.74 10.57
C PHE A 293 8.24 -8.49 11.04
N SER A 294 8.72 -8.17 12.24
CA SER A 294 9.58 -9.08 13.02
C SER A 294 8.83 -10.34 13.41
N ASP A 295 9.52 -11.35 13.92
CA ASP A 295 8.87 -12.58 14.41
C ASP A 295 7.90 -12.33 15.60
N ASN A 296 8.10 -11.23 16.35
CA ASN A 296 7.20 -10.76 17.41
C ASN A 296 6.12 -9.76 16.92
N TYR A 297 5.85 -9.69 15.60
CA TYR A 297 4.85 -8.80 14.98
C TYR A 297 5.05 -7.29 15.20
N HIS A 298 6.26 -6.83 15.54
CA HIS A 298 6.62 -5.42 15.43
C HIS A 298 6.79 -5.03 13.95
N ILE A 299 6.24 -3.89 13.55
CA ILE A 299 6.40 -3.35 12.19
C ILE A 299 7.81 -2.77 12.05
N LEU A 300 8.63 -3.41 11.22
CA LEU A 300 10.00 -3.03 10.90
C LEU A 300 10.09 -2.04 9.73
N GLY A 301 9.09 -2.04 8.85
CA GLY A 301 9.03 -1.08 7.76
C GLY A 301 7.80 -1.19 6.88
N VAL A 302 7.49 -0.10 6.18
CA VAL A 302 6.46 0.02 5.15
C VAL A 302 7.13 -0.03 3.79
N ILE A 303 6.64 -0.89 2.92
CA ILE A 303 7.23 -1.16 1.59
C ILE A 303 6.20 -0.98 0.48
N ASP A 304 6.64 -1.11 -0.76
CA ASP A 304 5.80 -1.09 -1.96
C ASP A 304 5.01 0.22 -2.16
N TRP A 305 5.77 1.31 -2.35
CA TRP A 305 5.24 2.65 -2.59
C TRP A 305 4.97 2.91 -4.09
N GLU A 306 4.89 1.86 -4.93
CA GLU A 306 4.71 2.02 -6.38
C GLU A 306 3.35 2.64 -6.76
N GLY A 307 2.33 2.43 -5.92
CA GLY A 307 0.99 2.98 -6.08
C GLY A 307 0.79 4.35 -5.42
N ALA A 308 1.84 4.93 -4.83
CA ALA A 308 1.72 6.12 -4.01
C ALA A 308 1.59 7.40 -4.84
N PHE A 309 0.75 8.31 -4.35
CA PHE A 309 0.51 9.61 -4.98
C PHE A 309 -0.09 10.59 -3.97
N ALA A 310 0.05 11.90 -4.21
CA ALA A 310 -0.73 12.90 -3.50
C ALA A 310 -2.20 12.79 -3.93
N ALA A 311 -3.13 12.60 -3.01
CA ALA A 311 -4.53 12.32 -3.32
C ALA A 311 -5.51 13.27 -2.61
N PRO A 312 -6.77 13.37 -3.07
CA PRO A 312 -7.82 14.00 -2.29
C PRO A 312 -7.93 13.39 -0.89
N TRP A 313 -8.34 14.18 0.09
CA TRP A 313 -8.51 13.72 1.49
C TRP A 313 -9.47 12.54 1.62
N GLU A 314 -10.46 12.48 0.74
CA GLU A 314 -11.42 11.39 0.66
C GLU A 314 -10.74 10.06 0.30
N ILE A 315 -9.74 10.09 -0.59
CA ILE A 315 -9.00 8.90 -1.04
C ILE A 315 -7.90 8.53 -0.05
N SER A 316 -7.13 9.51 0.43
CA SER A 316 -6.10 9.25 1.45
C SER A 316 -6.68 8.83 2.79
N GLY A 317 -7.98 9.06 3.01
CA GLY A 317 -8.69 8.63 4.19
C GLY A 317 -9.14 7.18 4.17
N GLU A 318 -8.85 6.38 3.14
CA GLU A 318 -9.34 4.99 3.07
C GLU A 318 -8.78 4.12 4.22
N PHE A 319 -9.62 3.28 4.81
CA PHE A 319 -9.18 2.32 5.82
C PHE A 319 -8.08 1.38 5.27
N PRO A 320 -7.12 0.95 6.12
CA PRO A 320 -6.15 -0.05 5.73
C PRO A 320 -6.83 -1.33 5.23
N LEU A 321 -6.20 -2.07 4.31
CA LEU A 321 -6.79 -3.26 3.66
C LEU A 321 -7.43 -4.27 4.63
N THR A 322 -6.83 -4.46 5.81
CA THR A 322 -7.35 -5.39 6.84
C THR A 322 -8.73 -4.98 7.38
N LEU A 323 -9.03 -3.67 7.34
CA LEU A 323 -10.28 -3.06 7.79
C LEU A 323 -11.22 -2.71 6.62
N SER A 324 -10.88 -3.03 5.38
CA SER A 324 -11.74 -2.73 4.23
C SER A 324 -13.03 -3.57 4.25
N ILE A 325 -14.15 -2.90 3.96
CA ILE A 325 -15.48 -3.51 3.80
C ILE A 325 -16.08 -3.02 2.47
N VAL A 326 -16.94 -3.82 1.87
CA VAL A 326 -17.74 -3.35 0.73
C VAL A 326 -18.77 -2.35 1.25
N PRO A 327 -18.93 -1.18 0.62
CA PRO A 327 -19.99 -0.26 0.97
C PRO A 327 -21.35 -0.98 0.93
N PRO A 328 -22.13 -0.96 2.03
CA PRO A 328 -23.40 -1.70 2.08
C PRO A 328 -24.38 -1.32 0.96
N ALA A 329 -24.34 -0.06 0.51
CA ALA A 329 -25.18 0.45 -0.56
C ALA A 329 -24.93 -0.25 -1.92
N MET A 330 -23.70 -0.72 -2.18
CA MET A 330 -23.36 -1.39 -3.44
C MET A 330 -23.38 -2.92 -3.35
N ASP A 331 -23.47 -3.48 -2.14
CA ASP A 331 -23.44 -4.93 -1.90
C ASP A 331 -24.84 -5.55 -2.02
N VAL A 332 -24.90 -6.88 -1.98
CA VAL A 332 -26.16 -7.62 -2.08
C VAL A 332 -26.98 -7.51 -0.77
N PRO A 333 -28.28 -7.17 -0.83
CA PRO A 333 -29.07 -6.92 0.38
C PRO A 333 -29.19 -8.11 1.33
N TRP A 334 -29.11 -9.34 0.83
CA TRP A 334 -29.22 -10.54 1.67
C TRP A 334 -28.01 -10.78 2.58
N ASN A 335 -26.89 -10.05 2.37
CA ASN A 335 -25.75 -10.07 3.29
C ASN A 335 -26.03 -9.33 4.61
N TYR A 336 -27.12 -8.56 4.71
CA TYR A 336 -27.41 -7.70 5.85
C TYR A 336 -28.67 -8.16 6.60
N ASP A 337 -28.73 -7.88 7.90
CA ASP A 337 -29.89 -8.12 8.76
C ASP A 337 -30.93 -6.99 8.70
N ALA A 338 -32.00 -7.10 9.48
CA ALA A 338 -33.07 -6.11 9.52
C ALA A 338 -32.64 -4.72 10.04
N HIS A 339 -31.44 -4.62 10.63
CA HIS A 339 -30.85 -3.38 11.14
C HIS A 339 -29.78 -2.82 10.19
N GLY A 340 -29.57 -3.43 9.03
CA GLY A 340 -28.54 -3.02 8.06
C GLY A 340 -27.12 -3.44 8.45
N LEU A 341 -26.96 -4.36 9.41
CA LEU A 341 -25.65 -4.86 9.81
C LEU A 341 -25.28 -6.14 9.04
N PRO A 342 -24.00 -6.35 8.68
CA PRO A 342 -23.55 -7.58 8.01
C PRO A 342 -23.93 -8.83 8.80
N LYS A 343 -24.47 -9.88 8.18
CA LYS A 343 -24.76 -11.16 8.86
C LYS A 343 -23.49 -11.92 9.19
N ASP A 344 -22.46 -11.76 8.38
CA ASP A 344 -21.16 -12.37 8.58
C ASP A 344 -20.47 -11.82 9.86
N PRO A 345 -20.12 -12.68 10.83
CA PRO A 345 -19.48 -12.25 12.08
C PRO A 345 -18.14 -11.54 11.88
N GLN A 346 -17.35 -11.93 10.88
CA GLN A 346 -16.06 -11.29 10.62
C GLN A 346 -16.26 -9.84 10.14
N SER A 347 -17.22 -9.62 9.25
CA SER A 347 -17.61 -8.28 8.77
C SER A 347 -18.15 -7.40 9.89
N ARG A 348 -18.91 -7.96 10.85
CA ARG A 348 -19.31 -7.22 12.07
C ARG A 348 -18.12 -6.82 12.92
N GLN A 349 -17.18 -7.75 13.13
CA GLN A 349 -15.97 -7.45 13.89
C GLN A 349 -15.15 -6.34 13.22
N LYS A 350 -15.02 -6.35 11.89
CA LYS A 350 -14.35 -5.28 11.15
C LYS A 350 -14.99 -3.91 11.35
N LEU A 351 -16.32 -3.82 11.47
CA LEU A 351 -17.00 -2.56 11.81
C LEU A 351 -16.60 -2.05 13.20
N ALA A 352 -16.51 -2.94 14.19
CA ALA A 352 -16.03 -2.58 15.52
C ALA A 352 -14.55 -2.16 15.50
N ASP A 353 -13.72 -2.89 14.75
CA ASP A 353 -12.29 -2.59 14.59
C ASP A 353 -12.06 -1.23 13.89
N ARG A 354 -12.95 -0.82 12.97
CA ARG A 354 -12.90 0.51 12.34
C ARG A 354 -13.11 1.64 13.36
N GLU A 355 -14.07 1.49 14.27
CA GLU A 355 -14.30 2.47 15.33
C GLU A 355 -13.10 2.57 16.28
N GLU A 356 -12.52 1.42 16.63
CA GLU A 356 -11.27 1.38 17.42
C GLU A 356 -10.11 2.05 16.67
N TYR A 357 -9.95 1.76 15.37
CA TYR A 357 -8.91 2.35 14.54
C TYR A 357 -9.06 3.87 14.41
N ILE A 358 -10.28 4.40 14.25
CA ILE A 358 -10.53 5.84 14.27
C ILE A 358 -10.08 6.45 15.60
N ALA A 359 -10.41 5.80 16.74
CA ALA A 359 -10.02 6.29 18.06
C ALA A 359 -8.49 6.33 18.24
N LEU A 360 -7.78 5.31 17.73
CA LEU A 360 -6.32 5.25 17.72
C LEU A 360 -5.73 6.38 16.86
N VAL A 361 -6.27 6.63 15.66
CA VAL A 361 -5.83 7.75 14.82
C VAL A 361 -6.06 9.09 15.52
N GLU A 362 -7.21 9.30 16.16
CA GLU A 362 -7.49 10.52 16.91
C GLU A 362 -6.54 10.74 18.08
N GLU A 363 -6.12 9.66 18.76
CA GLU A 363 -5.10 9.72 19.79
C GLU A 363 -3.77 10.21 19.23
N LYS A 364 -3.30 9.59 18.14
CA LYS A 364 -2.04 9.96 17.49
C LYS A 364 -2.04 11.40 16.97
N GLU A 365 -3.17 11.85 16.44
CA GLU A 365 -3.35 13.23 16.00
C GLU A 365 -3.41 14.25 17.16
N ARG A 366 -3.79 13.85 18.38
CA ARG A 366 -3.74 14.72 19.56
C ARG A 366 -2.32 14.83 20.13
N GLU A 367 -1.55 13.76 20.06
CA GLU A 367 -0.15 13.72 20.49
C GLU A 367 0.74 14.59 19.59
N ALA A 368 0.40 14.68 18.29
CA ALA A 368 1.10 15.53 17.35
C ALA A 368 0.66 17.02 17.47
N VAL A 369 1.61 17.94 17.52
CA VAL A 369 1.33 19.40 17.46
C VAL A 369 1.03 19.79 16.01
N LEU A 370 -0.21 19.55 15.57
CA LEU A 370 -0.61 19.78 14.18
C LEU A 370 -1.11 21.20 13.93
N PRO A 371 -0.76 21.81 12.78
CA PRO A 371 -1.42 23.01 12.29
C PRO A 371 -2.94 22.79 12.24
N ARG A 372 -3.73 23.84 12.52
CA ARG A 372 -5.19 23.77 12.38
C ARG A 372 -5.56 23.35 10.95
N GLY A 373 -6.25 22.22 10.79
CA GLY A 373 -6.61 21.67 9.48
C GLY A 373 -7.38 20.36 9.59
N HIS A 374 -7.84 19.83 8.44
CA HIS A 374 -8.57 18.57 8.35
C HIS A 374 -7.68 17.41 8.79
N LYS A 375 -8.26 16.54 9.61
CA LYS A 375 -7.62 15.40 10.26
C LYS A 375 -7.95 14.13 9.48
N LEU A 376 -7.04 13.16 9.44
CA LEU A 376 -7.29 11.83 8.90
C LEU A 376 -8.48 11.17 9.63
N SER A 377 -8.58 11.33 10.95
CA SER A 377 -9.72 10.84 11.72
C SER A 377 -11.06 11.38 11.22
N SER A 378 -11.10 12.63 10.76
CA SER A 378 -12.32 13.24 10.21
C SER A 378 -12.69 12.65 8.85
N ALA A 379 -11.71 12.26 8.03
CA ALA A 379 -11.96 11.55 6.78
C ALA A 379 -12.42 10.10 7.04
N LEU A 380 -11.81 9.41 8.00
CA LEU A 380 -12.17 8.03 8.39
C LEU A 380 -13.58 7.93 8.99
N ARG A 381 -14.02 8.96 9.73
CA ARG A 381 -15.34 9.01 10.38
C ARG A 381 -16.49 9.31 9.41
N ASP A 382 -16.20 9.90 8.25
CA ASP A 382 -17.21 10.23 7.24
C ASP A 382 -17.49 9.02 6.34
N SER A 383 -18.58 8.31 6.62
CA SER A 383 -18.95 7.08 5.89
C SER A 383 -19.14 7.29 4.39
N ASP A 384 -19.64 8.45 3.97
CA ASP A 384 -19.94 8.71 2.57
C ASP A 384 -18.63 8.85 1.77
N ARG A 385 -17.62 9.51 2.37
CA ARG A 385 -16.27 9.59 1.80
C ARG A 385 -15.57 8.24 1.76
N GLN A 386 -15.67 7.47 2.85
CA GLN A 386 -15.11 6.11 2.90
C GLN A 386 -15.71 5.22 1.81
N TYR A 387 -17.03 5.27 1.65
CA TYR A 387 -17.71 4.48 0.65
C TYR A 387 -17.39 4.94 -0.76
N LEU A 388 -17.24 6.25 -1.00
CA LEU A 388 -16.75 6.76 -2.27
C LEU A 388 -15.36 6.22 -2.61
N ALA A 389 -14.38 6.36 -1.69
CA ALA A 389 -13.01 5.92 -1.93
C ALA A 389 -12.94 4.42 -2.20
N THR A 390 -13.58 3.61 -1.35
CA THR A 390 -13.62 2.15 -1.53
C THR A 390 -14.37 1.76 -2.80
N ALA A 391 -15.46 2.45 -3.16
CA ALA A 391 -16.15 2.18 -4.42
C ALA A 391 -15.22 2.47 -5.62
N MET A 392 -14.47 3.57 -5.62
CA MET A 392 -13.51 3.84 -6.71
C MET A 392 -12.43 2.75 -6.81
N SER A 393 -11.90 2.28 -5.69
CA SER A 393 -10.92 1.16 -5.66
C SER A 393 -11.53 -0.14 -6.20
N LEU A 394 -12.72 -0.51 -5.73
CA LEU A 394 -13.45 -1.72 -6.14
C LEU A 394 -13.85 -1.70 -7.62
N PHE A 395 -14.13 -0.50 -8.18
CA PHE A 395 -14.49 -0.31 -9.58
C PHE A 395 -13.35 -0.72 -10.51
N GLN A 396 -12.11 -0.33 -10.18
CA GLN A 396 -10.92 -0.60 -10.99
C GLN A 396 -10.59 -2.09 -11.04
N ILE A 397 -10.82 -2.83 -9.94
CA ILE A 397 -10.66 -4.29 -9.92
C ILE A 397 -11.88 -5.05 -10.44
N GLY A 398 -12.92 -4.33 -10.89
CA GLY A 398 -14.08 -4.91 -11.54
C GLY A 398 -15.04 -5.64 -10.60
N LYS A 399 -15.08 -5.30 -9.31
CA LYS A 399 -16.02 -5.94 -8.38
C LYS A 399 -17.47 -5.59 -8.76
N PRO A 400 -18.34 -6.57 -9.05
CA PRO A 400 -19.74 -6.27 -9.36
C PRO A 400 -20.47 -5.67 -8.16
N GLY A 401 -21.32 -4.66 -8.40
CA GLY A 401 -22.12 -4.01 -7.35
C GLY A 401 -22.93 -2.83 -7.85
N TRP A 402 -23.84 -2.32 -7.02
CA TRP A 402 -24.70 -1.17 -7.33
C TRP A 402 -24.02 0.16 -7.06
N TYR A 403 -22.96 0.48 -7.80
CA TYR A 403 -22.13 1.66 -7.59
C TYR A 403 -22.91 2.98 -7.54
N SER A 404 -23.97 3.13 -8.36
CA SER A 404 -24.80 4.34 -8.36
C SER A 404 -25.43 4.66 -7.00
N LYS A 405 -25.64 3.66 -6.14
CA LYS A 405 -26.21 3.87 -4.80
C LYS A 405 -25.23 4.52 -3.81
N VAL A 406 -23.92 4.52 -4.11
CA VAL A 406 -22.89 5.11 -3.23
C VAL A 406 -22.97 6.64 -3.20
N LEU A 407 -23.37 7.28 -4.30
CA LEU A 407 -23.47 8.74 -4.43
C LEU A 407 -24.92 9.26 -4.49
N GLY A 408 -25.89 8.35 -4.39
CA GLY A 408 -27.31 8.59 -4.59
C GLY A 408 -28.16 8.67 -3.32
N SER A 409 -27.56 8.47 -2.14
CA SER A 409 -28.21 8.65 -0.83
C SER A 409 -28.19 10.10 -0.35
#